data_AF-A0A931GBK2-F1
#
_entry.id   AF-A0A931GBK2-F1
#
_cell.length_a   1.000
_cell.length_b   1.000
_cell.length_c   1.000
_cell.angle_alpha   90.00
_cell.angle_beta   90.00
_cell.angle_gamma   90.00
#
_symmetry.space_group_name_H-M   'P 1'
#
loop_
_entity.id
_entity.type
_entity.pdbx_description
1 polymer ?
#
loop_
_entity_poly.entity_id
_entity_poly.type
_entity_poly.pdbx_seq_one_letter_code
_entity_poly.pdbx_strand_id
1 'polypeptide(L)'
;MATHFDPYPDSYEAEQAPCGTWLGERSESSSNWAHVDCRLCLKRKTEIIAAHAVNEAAIIEQMGDMAAYFRRNEAACAAGGQDE
;
A
#
# COMPACT_ATOMS: atom_id res chain seq x y z
N MET A 1 15.12 -21.45 4.57
CA MET A 1 13.88 -20.68 4.36
C MET A 1 14.20 -19.56 3.40
N ALA A 2 13.24 -19.11 2.60
CA ALA A 2 13.46 -17.95 1.75
C ALA A 2 12.82 -16.73 2.41
N THR A 3 13.55 -15.63 2.47
CA THR A 3 13.06 -14.32 2.90
C THR A 3 12.43 -13.62 1.70
N HIS A 4 11.12 -13.39 1.80
CA HIS A 4 10.31 -12.70 0.80
C HIS A 4 10.35 -11.20 1.01
N PHE A 5 10.21 -10.43 -0.07
CA PHE A 5 10.00 -9.00 0.05
C PHE A 5 8.62 -8.73 0.65
N ASP A 6 8.55 -7.84 1.62
CA ASP A 6 7.31 -7.43 2.25
C ASP A 6 7.32 -5.91 2.47
N PRO A 7 6.48 -5.17 1.72
CA PRO A 7 6.37 -3.71 1.86
C PRO A 7 5.79 -3.28 3.21
N TYR A 8 5.06 -4.17 3.90
CA TYR A 8 4.28 -3.88 5.10
C TYR A 8 4.56 -4.96 6.17
N PRO A 9 5.80 -5.01 6.72
CA PRO A 9 6.24 -6.08 7.63
C PRO A 9 5.46 -6.14 8.95
N ASP A 10 4.75 -5.06 9.31
CA ASP A 10 3.88 -5.00 10.48
C ASP A 10 2.46 -5.55 10.18
N SER A 11 2.15 -5.87 8.92
CA SER A 11 0.87 -6.44 8.52
C SER A 11 0.93 -7.97 8.58
N TYR A 12 0.36 -8.53 9.65
CA TYR A 12 0.28 -9.97 9.87
C TYR A 12 -0.78 -10.68 9.01
N GLU A 13 -1.45 -9.96 8.10
CA GLU A 13 -2.56 -10.47 7.29
C GLU A 13 -2.14 -10.95 5.89
N ALA A 14 -0.87 -10.76 5.50
CA ALA A 14 -0.40 -11.15 4.17
C ALA A 14 -0.23 -12.68 4.05
N GLU A 15 -1.21 -13.36 3.45
CA GLU A 15 -1.12 -14.80 3.15
C GLU A 15 -0.22 -15.10 1.94
N GLN A 16 0.07 -14.09 1.12
CA GLN A 16 0.86 -14.24 -0.11
C GLN A 16 1.85 -13.09 -0.26
N ALA A 17 3.11 -13.43 -0.56
CA ALA A 17 4.13 -12.45 -0.87
C ALA A 17 3.84 -11.74 -2.20
N PRO A 18 4.35 -10.52 -2.44
CA PRO A 18 4.22 -9.79 -3.71
C PRO A 18 4.74 -10.56 -4.94
N CYS A 19 5.58 -11.57 -4.76
CA CYS A 19 6.03 -12.44 -5.84
C CYS A 19 5.00 -13.50 -6.27
N GLY A 20 3.88 -13.64 -5.55
CA GLY A 20 2.82 -14.64 -5.76
C GLY A 20 3.01 -15.94 -4.98
N THR A 21 4.03 -16.03 -4.12
CA THR A 21 4.28 -17.21 -3.29
C THR A 21 3.44 -17.15 -2.03
N TRP A 22 2.69 -18.23 -1.75
CA TRP A 22 1.95 -18.38 -0.49
C TRP A 22 2.91 -18.44 0.70
N LEU A 23 2.68 -17.56 1.67
CA LEU A 23 3.41 -17.49 2.91
C LEU A 23 2.78 -18.51 3.89
N GLY A 24 3.63 -19.28 4.56
CA GLY A 24 3.24 -20.17 5.66
C GLY A 24 4.02 -19.84 6.93
N GLU A 25 3.78 -20.57 8.02
CA GLU A 25 4.38 -20.35 9.35
C GLU A 25 5.91 -20.24 9.39
N ARG A 26 6.60 -20.75 8.36
CA ARG A 26 8.07 -20.73 8.24
C ARG A 26 8.59 -19.76 7.18
N SER A 27 7.74 -18.88 6.65
CA SER A 27 8.16 -17.90 5.65
C SER A 27 8.68 -16.66 6.38
N GLU A 28 9.87 -16.22 5.99
CA GLU A 28 10.43 -14.97 6.52
C GLU A 28 10.10 -13.85 5.53
N SER A 29 9.95 -12.63 6.04
CA SER A 29 9.69 -11.45 5.22
C SER A 29 10.61 -10.29 5.61
N SER A 30 10.87 -9.40 4.65
CA SER A 30 11.66 -8.18 4.88
C SER A 30 11.27 -7.07 3.92
N SER A 31 11.19 -5.85 4.42
CA SER A 31 11.05 -4.63 3.61
C SER A 31 12.38 -4.14 3.03
N ASN A 32 13.51 -4.71 3.44
CA ASN A 32 14.81 -4.35 2.92
C ASN A 32 15.25 -5.36 1.85
N TRP A 33 15.33 -4.91 0.59
CA TRP A 33 15.80 -5.73 -0.53
C TRP A 33 17.20 -6.36 -0.32
N ALA A 34 18.04 -5.82 0.56
CA ALA A 34 19.33 -6.42 0.90
C ALA A 34 19.21 -7.72 1.72
N HIS A 35 18.07 -7.96 2.34
CA HIS A 35 17.77 -9.17 3.13
C HIS A 35 16.83 -10.14 2.41
N VAL A 36 16.41 -9.84 1.19
CA VAL A 36 15.53 -10.70 0.38
C VAL A 36 16.37 -11.70 -0.41
N ASP A 37 16.18 -12.99 -0.16
CA ASP A 37 16.85 -14.08 -0.89
C ASP A 37 15.92 -14.84 -1.84
N CYS A 38 14.61 -14.53 -1.82
CA CYS A 38 13.64 -15.16 -2.70
C CYS A 38 13.90 -14.79 -4.17
N ARG A 39 14.28 -15.78 -4.98
CA ARG A 39 14.58 -15.59 -6.42
C ARG A 39 13.41 -15.01 -7.21
N LEU A 40 12.17 -15.35 -6.86
CA LEU A 40 10.98 -14.78 -7.51
C LEU A 40 10.81 -13.30 -7.16
N CYS A 41 10.98 -12.92 -5.89
CA CYS A 41 10.99 -11.50 -5.49
C CYS A 41 12.09 -10.73 -6.23
N LEU A 42 13.31 -11.27 -6.30
CA LEU A 42 14.43 -10.62 -6.99
C LEU A 42 14.18 -10.47 -8.50
N LYS A 43 13.64 -11.52 -9.15
CA LYS A 43 13.30 -11.47 -10.58
C LYS A 43 12.21 -10.45 -10.89
N ARG A 44 11.24 -10.30 -9.99
CA ARG A 44 10.09 -9.39 -10.14
C ARG A 44 10.29 -8.06 -9.42
N LYS A 45 11.51 -7.75 -8.95
CA LYS A 45 11.78 -6.56 -8.12
C LYS A 45 11.24 -5.27 -8.72
N THR A 46 11.51 -5.03 -10.00
CA THR A 46 11.03 -3.83 -10.69
C THR A 46 9.51 -3.79 -10.80
N GLU A 47 8.87 -4.93 -11.09
CA GLU A 47 7.40 -5.03 -11.15
C GLU A 47 6.77 -4.79 -9.78
N ILE A 48 7.35 -5.37 -8.73
CA ILE A 48 6.88 -5.23 -7.35
C ILE A 48 6.98 -3.76 -6.91
N ILE A 49 8.13 -3.10 -7.14
CA ILE A 49 8.31 -1.68 -6.81
C ILE A 49 7.32 -0.81 -7.58
N ALA A 50 7.13 -1.06 -8.88
CA ALA A 50 6.19 -0.30 -9.71
C ALA A 50 4.74 -0.51 -9.25
N ALA A 51 4.34 -1.73 -8.93
CA ALA A 51 3.01 -2.04 -8.43
C ALA A 51 2.73 -1.34 -7.09
N HIS A 52 3.71 -1.29 -6.18
CA HIS A 52 3.58 -0.55 -4.92
C HIS A 52 3.47 0.95 -5.16
N ALA A 53 4.29 1.54 -6.03
CA ALA A 53 4.19 2.97 -6.35
C ALA A 53 2.84 3.36 -6.95
N VAL A 54 2.26 2.50 -7.82
CA VAL A 54 0.92 2.72 -8.38
C VAL A 54 -0.15 2.65 -7.29
N ASN A 55 -0.04 1.69 -6.37
CA ASN A 55 -0.97 1.57 -5.25
C ASN A 55 -0.90 2.80 -4.32
N GLU A 56 0.32 3.21 -3.94
CA GLU A 56 0.53 4.41 -3.12
C GLU A 56 -0.04 5.67 -3.78
N ALA A 57 0.16 5.84 -5.09
CA ALA A 57 -0.41 6.96 -5.83
C ALA A 57 -1.96 6.94 -5.80
N ALA A 58 -2.57 5.78 -5.98
CA ALA A 58 -4.03 5.63 -5.93
C ALA A 58 -4.59 5.92 -4.52
N ILE A 59 -3.89 5.48 -3.46
CA ILE A 59 -4.27 5.79 -2.08
C ILE A 59 -4.23 7.30 -1.84
N ILE A 60 -3.15 7.97 -2.27
CA ILE A 60 -3.00 9.42 -2.12
C ILE A 60 -4.09 10.17 -2.89
N GLU A 61 -4.41 9.75 -4.12
CA GLU A 61 -5.48 10.33 -4.92
C GLU A 61 -6.84 10.21 -4.22
N GLN A 62 -7.19 9.01 -3.75
CA GLN A 62 -8.44 8.77 -3.01
C GLN A 62 -8.53 9.63 -1.74
N MET A 63 -7.43 9.75 -0.98
CA MET A 63 -7.38 10.63 0.20
C MET A 63 -7.56 12.10 -0.18
N GLY A 64 -6.97 12.52 -1.30
CA GLY A 64 -7.11 13.87 -1.84
C GLY A 64 -8.55 14.20 -2.23
N ASP A 65 -9.23 13.28 -2.90
CA ASP A 65 -10.65 13.40 -3.29
C ASP A 65 -11.55 13.53 -2.06
N MET A 66 -11.30 12.71 -1.03
CA MET A 66 -12.01 12.80 0.23
C MET A 66 -11.80 14.16 0.91
N ALA A 67 -10.56 14.64 0.98
CA ALA A 67 -10.26 15.96 1.54
C ALA A 67 -10.93 17.10 0.74
N ALA A 68 -10.98 16.98 -0.59
CA ALA A 68 -11.66 17.94 -1.45
C ALA A 68 -13.17 17.93 -1.23
N TYR A 69 -13.77 16.75 -1.03
CA TYR A 69 -15.18 16.62 -0.66
C TYR A 69 -15.50 17.34 0.66
N PHE A 70 -14.72 17.10 1.72
CA PHE A 70 -14.96 17.75 3.02
C PHE A 70 -14.86 19.27 2.93
N ARG A 71 -13.83 19.80 2.26
CA ARG A 71 -13.70 21.26 2.05
C ARG A 71 -14.89 21.85 1.30
N ARG A 72 -15.43 21.16 0.28
CA ARG A 72 -16.64 21.61 -0.43
C ARG A 72 -17.86 21.60 0.49
N ASN A 73 -18.01 20.57 1.32
CA ASN A 73 -19.14 20.45 2.23
C ASN A 73 -19.08 21.48 3.38
N GLU A 74 -17.90 21.71 3.94
CA GLU A 74 -17.66 22.78 4.92
C GLU A 74 -17.95 24.16 4.32
N ALA A 75 -17.49 24.42 3.10
CA ALA A 75 -17.78 25.66 2.39
C ALA A 75 -19.28 25.83 2.08
N ALA A 76 -19.99 24.74 1.75
CA ALA A 76 -21.42 24.76 1.50
C ALA A 76 -22.22 25.04 2.79
N CYS A 77 -21.85 24.43 3.92
CA CYS A 77 -22.43 24.74 5.23
C CYS A 77 -22.14 26.18 5.67
N ALA A 78 -20.94 26.70 5.39
CA ALA A 78 -20.59 28.10 5.66
C ALA A 78 -21.35 29.09 4.77
N ALA A 79 -21.68 28.70 3.53
CA ALA A 79 -22.46 29.52 2.60
C ALA A 79 -23.98 29.45 2.84
N GLY A 80 -24.49 28.39 3.48
CA GLY A 80 -25.90 28.22 3.84
C GLY A 80 -26.28 28.78 5.22
N GLY A 81 -25.37 29.49 5.89
CA GLY A 81 -25.58 30.12 7.19
C GLY A 81 -26.05 31.57 7.14
N GLN A 82 -26.95 31.91 6.21
CA GLN A 82 -27.79 33.11 6.24
C GLN A 82 -29.05 32.81 5.44
N ASP A 83 -30.02 32.13 6.05
CA ASP A 83 -31.44 32.44 5.86
C ASP A 83 -32.21 31.82 7.03
N GLU A 84 -33.04 32.66 7.63
CA GLU A 84 -33.80 32.54 8.88
C GLU A 84 -34.84 31.40 8.88
#